data_AF-A0A415LDN1-F1
#
_entry.id   AF-A0A415LDN1-F1
#
_cell.length_a   1.000
_cell.length_b   1.000
_cell.length_c   1.000
_cell.angle_alpha   90.00
_cell.angle_beta   90.00
_cell.angle_gamma   90.00
#
_symmetry.space_group_name_H-M   'P 1'
#
loop_
_entity.id
_entity.type
_entity.pdbx_description
1 polymer ?
#
loop_
_entity_poly.entity_id
_entity_poly.type
_entity_poly.pdbx_seq_one_letter_code
_entity_poly.pdbx_strand_id
1 'polypeptide(L)'
;MEKLICSKLHEIEKENNVKILLAVESGSRAWGFASPDSDYDVRFIYVRPKDDYLRLENVRDVIELPIDDVLDINGWDLQKTLRLLYKSNPTLFEWFSSPIVYLETDFADRFRKIMGEYFSTKKSLYHYISMAEGNYREYLKTEMVRAKKYFYVLRPVLACRWILEKGTPPPMLFRELMESELPKELVPEVEKLLDLKMNSPEIKEIPRVDRINKYLNESIEEIKVKLKSVGENKEVQWEELNKMFLEEVGE
;
A
#
# COMPACT_ATOMS: atom_id res chain seq x y z
N MET A 1 -17.70 -8.27 -10.35
CA MET A 1 -16.86 -8.50 -9.17
C MET A 1 -17.21 -7.57 -8.02
N GLU A 2 -17.23 -6.25 -8.23
CA GLU A 2 -17.57 -5.26 -7.19
C GLU A 2 -18.79 -5.62 -6.32
N LYS A 3 -19.93 -5.98 -6.93
CA LYS A 3 -21.13 -6.43 -6.18
C LYS A 3 -20.87 -7.63 -5.26
N LEU A 4 -20.03 -8.58 -5.69
CA LEU A 4 -19.62 -9.73 -4.88
C LEU A 4 -18.75 -9.27 -3.71
N ILE A 5 -17.77 -8.40 -3.96
CA ILE A 5 -16.92 -7.79 -2.92
C ILE A 5 -17.79 -7.08 -1.90
N CYS A 6 -18.71 -6.21 -2.32
CA CYS A 6 -19.62 -5.52 -1.41
C CYS A 6 -20.47 -6.53 -0.60
N SER A 7 -21.03 -7.57 -1.22
CA SER A 7 -21.77 -8.62 -0.50
C SER A 7 -20.91 -9.29 0.58
N LYS A 8 -19.65 -9.61 0.25
CA LYS A 8 -18.70 -10.21 1.19
C LYS A 8 -18.34 -9.27 2.34
N LEU A 9 -18.15 -7.98 2.08
CA LEU A 9 -17.94 -6.99 3.14
C LEU A 9 -19.12 -6.94 4.13
N HIS A 10 -20.37 -7.01 3.63
CA HIS A 10 -21.55 -7.06 4.51
C HIS A 10 -21.68 -8.38 5.29
N GLU A 11 -21.26 -9.51 4.70
CA GLU A 11 -21.17 -10.80 5.40
C GLU A 11 -20.14 -10.71 6.54
N ILE A 12 -18.97 -10.11 6.28
CA ILE A 12 -17.90 -9.91 7.28
C ILE A 12 -18.38 -9.10 8.46
N GLU A 13 -19.08 -7.98 8.22
CA GLU A 13 -19.66 -7.14 9.28
C GLU A 13 -20.58 -7.94 10.21
N LYS A 14 -21.47 -8.74 9.63
CA LYS A 14 -22.43 -9.56 10.38
C LYS A 14 -21.76 -10.69 11.15
N GLU A 15 -20.89 -11.46 10.50
CA GLU A 15 -20.25 -12.64 11.10
C GLU A 15 -19.27 -12.27 12.21
N ASN A 16 -18.55 -11.16 12.06
CA ASN A 16 -17.58 -10.71 13.03
C ASN A 16 -18.15 -9.69 14.03
N ASN A 17 -19.40 -9.28 13.85
CA ASN A 17 -20.06 -8.22 14.62
C ASN A 17 -19.20 -6.94 14.65
N VAL A 18 -18.82 -6.44 13.47
CA VAL A 18 -17.99 -5.24 13.28
C VAL A 18 -18.65 -4.27 12.29
N LYS A 19 -18.24 -3.01 12.31
CA LYS A 19 -18.61 -1.98 11.33
C LYS A 19 -17.40 -1.66 10.47
N ILE A 20 -17.51 -1.77 9.15
CA ILE A 20 -16.44 -1.39 8.22
C ILE A 20 -16.53 0.11 7.96
N LEU A 21 -15.39 0.80 8.13
CA LEU A 21 -15.26 2.26 7.99
C LEU A 21 -14.71 2.65 6.61
N LEU A 22 -13.88 1.78 6.03
CA LEU A 22 -13.28 1.95 4.71
C LEU A 22 -13.00 0.58 4.11
N ALA A 23 -13.27 0.39 2.82
CA ALA A 23 -12.81 -0.74 2.03
C ALA A 23 -12.37 -0.26 0.65
N VAL A 24 -11.15 -0.61 0.26
CA VAL A 24 -10.51 -0.16 -0.98
C VAL A 24 -9.84 -1.32 -1.69
N GLU A 25 -9.59 -1.14 -2.98
CA GLU A 25 -8.69 -2.01 -3.72
C GLU A 25 -7.23 -1.70 -3.37
N SER A 26 -6.38 -2.71 -3.44
CA SER A 26 -4.93 -2.59 -3.31
C SER A 26 -4.23 -3.31 -4.47
N GLY A 27 -2.92 -3.50 -4.35
CA GLY A 27 -2.14 -4.27 -5.31
C GLY A 27 -2.20 -3.73 -6.74
N SER A 28 -2.12 -4.64 -7.71
CA SER A 28 -1.90 -4.27 -9.12
C SER A 28 -3.08 -3.53 -9.76
N ARG A 29 -4.30 -3.75 -9.26
CA ARG A 29 -5.52 -3.03 -9.68
C ARG A 29 -5.47 -1.59 -9.22
N ALA A 30 -5.20 -1.36 -7.93
CA ALA A 30 -5.07 -0.01 -7.39
C ALA A 30 -3.86 0.74 -7.94
N TRP A 31 -2.78 0.05 -8.31
CA TRP A 31 -1.62 0.67 -8.96
C TRP A 31 -1.85 1.01 -10.44
N GLY A 32 -2.98 0.57 -11.03
CA GLY A 32 -3.38 0.94 -12.39
C GLY A 32 -2.77 0.10 -13.51
N PHE A 33 -2.33 -1.12 -13.22
CA PHE A 33 -1.72 -2.00 -14.22
C PHE A 33 -2.23 -3.45 -14.18
N ALA A 34 -3.41 -3.69 -13.62
CA ALA A 34 -4.01 -5.03 -13.56
C ALA A 34 -4.06 -5.72 -14.93
N SER A 35 -3.76 -7.02 -14.94
CA SER A 35 -3.97 -7.91 -16.07
C SER A 35 -5.33 -8.61 -15.92
N PRO A 36 -5.85 -9.25 -16.97
CA PRO A 36 -7.14 -9.95 -16.90
C PRO A 36 -7.23 -11.01 -15.79
N ASP A 37 -6.09 -11.62 -15.45
CA ASP A 37 -5.90 -12.63 -14.42
C ASP A 37 -5.41 -12.06 -13.08
N SER A 38 -5.36 -10.73 -12.92
CA SER A 38 -4.97 -10.15 -11.63
C SER A 38 -6.04 -10.37 -10.55
N ASP A 39 -5.56 -10.75 -9.37
CA ASP A 39 -6.37 -10.91 -8.16
C ASP A 39 -7.03 -9.59 -7.72
N TYR A 40 -7.99 -9.72 -6.81
CA TYR A 40 -8.63 -8.61 -6.11
C TYR A 40 -8.08 -8.56 -4.68
N ASP A 41 -7.29 -7.54 -4.38
CA ASP A 41 -6.61 -7.32 -3.12
C ASP A 41 -7.44 -6.32 -2.28
N VAL A 42 -8.54 -6.77 -1.70
CA VAL A 42 -9.42 -5.89 -0.92
C VAL A 42 -8.81 -5.63 0.46
N ARG A 43 -8.67 -4.36 0.81
CA ARG A 43 -8.15 -3.92 2.11
C ARG A 43 -9.18 -3.06 2.81
N PHE A 44 -9.46 -3.36 4.07
CA PHE A 44 -10.50 -2.65 4.80
C PHE A 44 -10.09 -2.28 6.24
N ILE A 45 -10.77 -1.29 6.79
CA ILE A 45 -10.64 -0.85 8.18
C ILE A 45 -11.98 -1.05 8.84
N TYR A 46 -11.99 -1.63 10.04
CA TYR A 46 -13.21 -1.88 10.79
C TYR A 46 -13.08 -1.47 12.25
N VAL A 47 -14.22 -1.19 12.87
CA VAL A 47 -14.35 -0.91 14.31
C VAL A 47 -15.21 -1.99 14.96
N ARG A 48 -14.85 -2.37 16.18
CA ARG A 48 -15.57 -3.35 16.99
C ARG A 48 -16.50 -2.66 18.00
N PRO A 49 -17.47 -3.38 18.57
CA PRO A 49 -18.20 -2.91 19.73
C PRO A 49 -17.25 -2.58 20.89
N LYS A 50 -17.58 -1.54 21.65
CA LYS A 50 -16.78 -1.06 22.78
C LYS A 50 -16.36 -2.17 23.75
N ASP A 51 -17.26 -3.09 24.04
CA ASP A 51 -17.02 -4.18 24.99
C ASP A 51 -15.84 -5.05 24.54
N ASP A 52 -15.61 -5.25 23.25
CA ASP A 52 -14.49 -6.04 22.73
C ASP A 52 -13.12 -5.39 23.04
N TYR A 53 -13.06 -4.06 23.08
CA TYR A 53 -11.84 -3.32 23.45
C TYR A 53 -11.58 -3.30 24.96
N LEU A 54 -12.59 -3.63 25.78
CA LEU A 54 -12.51 -3.64 27.24
C LEU A 54 -12.35 -5.04 27.83
N ARG A 55 -12.34 -6.08 26.99
CA ARG A 55 -12.08 -7.46 27.41
C ARG A 55 -10.66 -7.63 27.95
N LEU A 56 -10.51 -8.55 28.89
CA LEU A 56 -9.20 -8.94 29.41
C LEU A 56 -8.47 -9.88 28.45
N GLU A 57 -9.22 -10.66 27.68
CA GLU A 57 -8.67 -11.50 26.62
C GLU A 57 -8.23 -10.64 25.43
N ASN A 58 -7.04 -10.96 24.89
CA ASN A 58 -6.59 -10.33 23.65
C ASN A 58 -7.50 -10.71 22.49
N VAL A 59 -8.14 -9.70 21.89
CA VAL A 59 -8.91 -9.85 20.65
C VAL A 59 -7.98 -9.66 19.46
N ARG A 60 -8.11 -10.53 18.45
CA ARG A 60 -7.33 -10.43 17.22
C ARG A 60 -7.64 -9.10 16.50
N ASP A 61 -6.60 -8.38 16.12
CA ASP A 61 -6.69 -7.04 15.51
C ASP A 61 -6.72 -7.05 13.97
N VAL A 62 -6.88 -8.23 13.37
CA VAL A 62 -7.01 -8.44 11.92
C VAL A 62 -8.11 -9.45 11.61
N ILE A 63 -8.76 -9.26 10.47
CA ILE A 63 -9.67 -10.22 9.84
C ILE A 63 -9.06 -10.57 8.48
N GLU A 64 -8.83 -11.86 8.23
CA GLU A 64 -8.20 -12.34 7.00
C GLU A 64 -9.06 -13.48 6.46
N LEU A 65 -9.56 -13.30 5.24
CA LEU A 65 -10.45 -14.24 4.58
C LEU A 65 -9.89 -14.53 3.19
N PRO A 66 -9.13 -15.63 3.01
CA PRO A 66 -8.93 -16.18 1.69
C PRO A 66 -10.27 -16.76 1.23
N ILE A 67 -11.00 -16.03 0.39
CA ILE A 67 -12.31 -16.49 -0.09
C ILE A 67 -12.11 -17.52 -1.22
N ASP A 68 -11.12 -17.29 -2.08
CA ASP A 68 -10.64 -18.18 -3.14
C ASP A 68 -9.25 -17.72 -3.65
N ASP A 69 -8.71 -18.36 -4.69
CA ASP A 69 -7.42 -18.00 -5.31
C ASP A 69 -7.40 -16.60 -5.97
N VAL A 70 -8.55 -15.93 -6.11
CA VAL A 70 -8.72 -14.68 -6.88
C VAL A 70 -9.09 -13.49 -5.98
N LEU A 71 -9.65 -13.74 -4.79
CA LEU A 71 -10.13 -12.71 -3.86
C LEU A 71 -9.47 -12.82 -2.49
N ASP A 72 -8.55 -11.88 -2.23
CA ASP A 72 -7.85 -11.72 -0.96
C ASP A 72 -8.43 -10.52 -0.19
N ILE A 73 -9.17 -10.79 0.88
CA ILE A 73 -9.76 -9.75 1.73
C ILE A 73 -9.05 -9.71 3.09
N ASN A 74 -8.42 -8.58 3.39
CA ASN A 74 -7.68 -8.34 4.63
C ASN A 74 -8.14 -7.04 5.31
N GLY A 75 -8.46 -7.13 6.59
CA GLY A 75 -8.96 -6.02 7.38
C GLY A 75 -8.14 -5.73 8.61
N TRP A 76 -7.96 -4.45 8.92
CA TRP A 76 -7.34 -4.00 10.16
C TRP A 76 -8.36 -3.35 11.09
N ASP A 77 -8.27 -3.74 12.36
CA ASP A 77 -9.00 -3.08 13.44
C ASP A 77 -8.62 -1.58 13.55
N LEU A 78 -9.55 -0.75 14.01
CA LEU A 78 -9.36 0.68 14.17
C LEU A 78 -8.20 1.02 15.12
N GLN A 79 -8.06 0.33 16.26
CA GLN A 79 -6.95 0.56 17.19
C GLN A 79 -5.61 0.25 16.51
N LYS A 80 -5.53 -0.85 15.76
CA LYS A 80 -4.34 -1.21 14.97
C LYS A 80 -4.03 -0.12 13.93
N THR A 81 -5.05 0.29 13.18
CA THR A 81 -4.96 1.32 12.14
C THR A 81 -4.39 2.63 12.70
N LEU A 82 -4.92 3.14 13.81
CA LEU A 82 -4.43 4.37 14.44
C LEU A 82 -2.99 4.24 14.94
N ARG A 83 -2.63 3.11 15.54
CA ARG A 83 -1.24 2.84 15.96
C ARG A 83 -0.26 2.74 14.78
N LEU A 84 -0.72 2.22 13.65
CA LEU A 84 0.06 2.17 12.42
C LEU A 84 0.23 3.57 11.81
N LEU A 85 -0.81 4.42 11.87
CA LEU A 85 -0.70 5.82 11.46
C LEU A 85 0.31 6.57 12.32
N TYR A 86 0.27 6.42 13.65
CA TYR A 86 1.26 6.99 14.56
C TYR A 86 2.71 6.60 14.20
N LYS A 87 2.89 5.36 13.73
CA LYS A 87 4.18 4.85 13.26
C LYS A 87 4.52 5.29 11.83
N SER A 88 3.68 6.08 11.17
CA SER A 88 3.81 6.46 9.76
C SER A 88 3.94 5.25 8.84
N ASN A 89 3.12 4.21 9.04
CA ASN A 89 3.14 3.04 8.17
C ASN A 89 2.69 3.42 6.75
N PRO A 90 3.54 3.24 5.70
CA PRO A 90 3.19 3.66 4.34
C PRO A 90 1.97 2.99 3.75
N THR A 91 1.69 1.73 4.12
CA THR A 91 0.56 0.96 3.62
C THR A 91 -0.78 1.67 3.90
N LEU A 92 -0.90 2.39 5.02
CA LEU A 92 -2.12 3.17 5.28
C LEU A 92 -2.28 4.33 4.30
N PHE A 93 -1.21 5.07 4.03
CA PHE A 93 -1.26 6.16 3.05
C PHE A 93 -1.61 5.64 1.66
N GLU A 94 -1.13 4.46 1.29
CA GLU A 94 -1.50 3.79 0.05
C GLU A 94 -3.00 3.44 0.00
N TRP A 95 -3.55 2.83 1.05
CA TRP A 95 -4.97 2.46 1.09
C TRP A 95 -5.87 3.69 0.95
N PHE A 96 -5.56 4.78 1.66
CA PHE A 96 -6.32 6.03 1.56
C PHE A 96 -6.10 6.80 0.26
N SER A 97 -5.07 6.47 -0.50
CA SER A 97 -4.79 7.01 -1.85
C SER A 97 -5.30 6.09 -2.97
N SER A 98 -5.99 5.00 -2.63
CA SER A 98 -6.50 4.06 -3.64
C SER A 98 -7.56 4.72 -4.52
N PRO A 99 -7.47 4.58 -5.85
CA PRO A 99 -8.46 5.13 -6.78
C PRO A 99 -9.76 4.32 -6.83
N ILE A 100 -9.79 3.12 -6.24
CA ILE A 100 -10.95 2.22 -6.28
C ILE A 100 -11.43 2.01 -4.85
N VAL A 101 -12.56 2.62 -4.52
CA VAL A 101 -13.20 2.55 -3.20
C VAL A 101 -14.45 1.68 -3.31
N TYR A 102 -14.53 0.65 -2.48
CA TYR A 102 -15.68 -0.26 -2.41
C TYR A 102 -16.71 0.18 -1.36
N LEU A 103 -16.23 0.79 -0.28
CA LEU A 103 -17.05 1.32 0.81
C LEU A 103 -16.25 2.40 1.53
N GLU A 104 -16.88 3.52 1.86
CA GLU A 104 -16.31 4.50 2.80
C GLU A 104 -17.42 5.15 3.63
N THR A 105 -17.13 5.42 4.89
CA THR A 105 -17.97 6.24 5.77
C THR A 105 -17.35 7.63 5.94
N ASP A 106 -18.03 8.51 6.67
CA ASP A 106 -17.53 9.84 7.03
C ASP A 106 -16.23 9.82 7.86
N PHE A 107 -15.92 8.70 8.51
CA PHE A 107 -14.62 8.43 9.12
C PHE A 107 -13.48 8.65 8.13
N ALA A 108 -13.61 8.20 6.88
CA ALA A 108 -12.52 8.25 5.91
C ALA A 108 -12.06 9.70 5.64
N ASP A 109 -13.01 10.63 5.52
CA ASP A 109 -12.73 12.05 5.31
C ASP A 109 -12.13 12.73 6.55
N ARG A 110 -12.59 12.37 7.76
CA ARG A 110 -11.96 12.83 9.01
C ARG A 110 -10.52 12.32 9.11
N PHE A 111 -10.31 11.05 8.79
CA PHE A 111 -9.00 10.40 8.85
C PHE A 111 -8.01 11.04 7.86
N ARG A 112 -8.40 11.23 6.60
CA ARG A 112 -7.56 11.89 5.57
C ARG A 112 -7.03 13.26 6.00
N LYS A 113 -7.82 14.05 6.74
CA LYS A 113 -7.43 15.39 7.22
C LYS A 113 -6.26 15.36 8.19
N ILE A 114 -6.17 14.32 9.02
CA ILE A 114 -5.13 14.22 10.06
C ILE A 114 -3.91 13.43 9.57
N MET A 115 -4.06 12.56 8.56
CA MET A 115 -2.97 11.67 8.09
C MET A 115 -1.67 12.42 7.77
N GLY A 116 -1.77 13.60 7.16
CA GLY A 116 -0.62 14.41 6.77
C GLY A 116 0.28 14.79 7.96
N GLU A 117 -0.30 14.99 9.15
CA GLU A 117 0.46 15.32 10.36
C GLU A 117 1.31 14.15 10.87
N TYR A 118 0.87 12.93 10.58
CA TYR A 118 1.52 11.68 10.99
C TYR A 118 2.47 11.12 9.93
N PHE A 119 2.57 11.76 8.76
CA PHE A 119 3.49 11.33 7.73
C PHE A 119 4.94 11.65 8.11
N SER A 120 5.80 10.65 7.97
CA SER A 120 7.23 10.77 8.23
C SER A 120 8.02 10.30 7.01
N THR A 121 8.71 11.24 6.36
CA THR A 121 9.64 11.00 5.25
C THR A 121 10.62 9.89 5.58
N LYS A 122 11.31 9.96 6.74
CA LYS A 122 12.36 9.00 7.09
C LYS A 122 11.82 7.57 7.22
N LYS A 123 10.74 7.36 7.98
CA LYS A 123 10.14 6.03 8.18
C LYS A 123 9.59 5.46 6.87
N SER A 124 8.93 6.29 6.06
CA SER A 124 8.41 5.86 4.75
C SER A 124 9.53 5.46 3.79
N LEU A 125 10.63 6.23 3.74
CA LEU A 125 11.81 5.87 2.94
C LEU A 125 12.43 4.55 3.39
N TYR A 126 12.61 4.33 4.71
CA TYR A 126 13.12 3.05 5.24
C TYR A 126 12.26 1.87 4.80
N HIS A 127 10.94 2.01 4.87
CA HIS A 127 10.01 0.95 4.46
C HIS A 127 10.14 0.63 2.97
N TYR A 128 10.01 1.63 2.10
CA TYR A 128 10.05 1.41 0.65
C TYR A 128 11.42 0.92 0.17
N ILE A 129 12.52 1.42 0.73
CA ILE A 129 13.86 0.97 0.32
C ILE A 129 14.17 -0.46 0.78
N SER A 130 13.71 -0.84 1.98
CA SER A 130 13.84 -2.22 2.46
C SER A 130 13.04 -3.17 1.57
N MET A 131 11.83 -2.77 1.15
CA MET A 131 11.01 -3.54 0.22
C MET A 131 11.66 -3.65 -1.16
N ALA A 132 12.17 -2.54 -1.71
CA ALA A 132 12.89 -2.52 -2.98
C ALA A 132 14.10 -3.46 -2.96
N GLU A 133 14.94 -3.36 -1.93
CA GLU A 133 16.17 -4.16 -1.80
C GLU A 133 15.87 -5.65 -1.68
N GLY A 134 14.88 -6.02 -0.85
CA GLY A 134 14.43 -7.40 -0.70
C GLY A 134 13.93 -7.99 -2.03
N ASN A 135 12.98 -7.30 -2.66
CA ASN A 135 12.38 -7.75 -3.93
C ASN A 135 13.40 -7.78 -5.08
N TYR A 136 14.34 -6.83 -5.14
CA TYR A 136 15.40 -6.81 -6.13
C TYR A 136 16.31 -8.04 -6.00
N ARG A 137 16.71 -8.35 -4.77
CA ARG A 137 17.59 -9.49 -4.46
C ARG A 137 16.91 -10.82 -4.76
N GLU A 138 15.62 -10.95 -4.42
CA GLU A 138 14.86 -12.17 -4.57
C GLU A 138 14.48 -12.45 -6.03
N TYR A 139 14.03 -11.43 -6.77
CA TYR A 139 13.35 -11.65 -8.04
C TYR A 139 14.10 -11.20 -9.29
N LEU A 140 15.01 -10.22 -9.20
CA LEU A 140 15.57 -9.57 -10.38
C LEU A 140 17.03 -9.97 -10.68
N LYS A 141 17.56 -11.00 -9.99
CA LYS A 141 18.96 -11.46 -10.17
C LYS A 141 19.12 -12.64 -11.13
N THR A 142 18.04 -13.21 -11.64
CA THR A 142 18.03 -14.33 -12.59
C THR A 142 18.06 -13.83 -14.04
N GLU A 143 18.38 -14.71 -14.99
CA GLU A 143 18.37 -14.38 -16.43
C GLU A 143 16.94 -14.21 -16.97
N MET A 144 16.00 -15.00 -16.45
CA MET A 144 14.58 -14.93 -16.76
C MET A 144 13.83 -14.44 -15.52
N VAL A 145 12.93 -13.49 -15.72
CA VAL A 145 12.22 -12.77 -14.65
C VAL A 145 10.76 -12.63 -15.01
N ARG A 146 9.86 -12.82 -14.05
CA ARG A 146 8.43 -12.50 -14.23
C ARG A 146 8.23 -11.00 -14.33
N ALA A 147 7.53 -10.53 -15.37
CA ALA A 147 7.32 -9.11 -15.62
C ALA A 147 6.72 -8.36 -14.41
N LYS A 148 5.74 -8.96 -13.71
CA LYS A 148 5.10 -8.39 -12.50
C LYS A 148 6.11 -8.05 -11.40
N LYS A 149 7.20 -8.82 -11.26
CA LYS A 149 8.21 -8.61 -10.21
C LYS A 149 9.05 -7.34 -10.41
N TYR A 150 9.16 -6.83 -11.64
CA TYR A 150 9.79 -5.52 -11.87
C TYR A 150 9.04 -4.39 -11.15
N PHE A 151 7.70 -4.44 -11.13
CA PHE A 151 6.89 -3.40 -10.49
C PHE A 151 6.98 -3.42 -8.95
N TYR A 152 7.31 -4.58 -8.37
CA TYR A 152 7.60 -4.70 -6.93
C TYR A 152 8.94 -4.08 -6.51
N VAL A 153 9.77 -3.65 -7.47
CA VAL A 153 11.02 -2.91 -7.21
C VAL A 153 10.92 -1.49 -7.77
N LEU A 154 10.42 -1.31 -8.99
CA LEU A 154 10.22 0.00 -9.61
C LEU A 154 9.34 0.89 -8.73
N ARG A 155 8.17 0.40 -8.30
CA ARG A 155 7.23 1.25 -7.55
C ARG A 155 7.83 1.74 -6.23
N PRO A 156 8.43 0.90 -5.35
CA PRO A 156 9.07 1.40 -4.13
C PRO A 156 10.26 2.33 -4.39
N VAL A 157 11.05 2.11 -5.45
CA VAL A 157 12.14 3.03 -5.84
C VAL A 157 11.60 4.40 -6.26
N LEU A 158 10.56 4.43 -7.09
CA LEU A 158 9.94 5.69 -7.53
C LEU A 158 9.21 6.38 -6.37
N ALA A 159 8.56 5.63 -5.49
CA ALA A 159 7.98 6.16 -4.25
C ALA A 159 9.04 6.83 -3.36
N CYS A 160 10.23 6.22 -3.23
CA CYS A 160 11.35 6.85 -2.53
C CYS A 160 11.79 8.17 -3.19
N ARG A 161 11.88 8.21 -4.52
CA ARG A 161 12.22 9.45 -5.25
C ARG A 161 11.17 10.54 -5.02
N TRP A 162 9.88 10.21 -5.14
CA TRP A 162 8.77 11.12 -4.85
C TRP A 162 8.87 11.70 -3.43
N ILE A 163 9.12 10.84 -2.43
CA ILE A 163 9.22 11.28 -1.03
C ILE A 163 10.44 12.19 -0.82
N LEU A 164 11.57 11.90 -1.46
CA LEU A 164 12.77 12.73 -1.39
C LEU A 164 12.57 14.09 -2.06
N GLU A 165 11.81 14.15 -3.15
CA GLU A 165 11.57 15.38 -3.90
C GLU A 165 10.45 16.23 -3.28
N LYS A 166 9.32 15.60 -2.95
CA LYS A 166 8.07 16.31 -2.59
C LYS A 166 7.77 16.29 -1.10
N GLY A 167 8.41 15.43 -0.31
CA GLY A 167 8.19 15.33 1.13
C GLY A 167 6.78 14.90 1.52
N THR A 168 6.03 14.26 0.62
CA THR A 168 4.63 13.83 0.81
C THR A 168 4.48 12.33 0.55
N PRO A 169 3.37 11.70 1.01
CA PRO A 169 3.05 10.34 0.61
C PRO A 169 3.00 10.20 -0.93
N PRO A 170 3.54 9.10 -1.49
CA PRO A 170 3.49 8.83 -2.92
C PRO A 170 2.05 8.47 -3.35
N PRO A 171 1.65 8.80 -4.60
CA PRO A 171 0.36 8.39 -5.14
C PRO A 171 0.29 6.87 -5.32
N MET A 172 -0.94 6.34 -5.36
CA MET A 172 -1.15 4.91 -5.53
C MET A 172 -0.84 4.44 -6.96
N LEU A 173 -1.22 5.27 -7.96
CA LEU A 173 -1.07 4.96 -9.38
C LEU A 173 0.41 4.95 -9.80
N PHE A 174 0.82 3.83 -10.41
CA PHE A 174 2.19 3.66 -10.88
C PHE A 174 2.56 4.65 -11.99
N ARG A 175 1.61 4.97 -12.88
CA ARG A 175 1.83 5.91 -13.97
C ARG A 175 2.19 7.32 -13.47
N GLU A 176 1.57 7.79 -12.39
CA GLU A 176 1.92 9.09 -11.79
C GLU A 176 3.35 9.11 -11.24
N LEU A 177 3.76 8.03 -10.58
CA LEU A 177 5.14 7.86 -10.12
C LEU A 177 6.12 7.81 -11.28
N MET A 178 5.78 7.09 -12.35
CA MET A 178 6.61 6.98 -13.54
C MET A 178 6.79 8.33 -14.24
N GLU A 179 5.70 9.07 -14.46
CA GLU A 179 5.72 10.36 -15.14
C GLU A 179 6.50 11.43 -14.35
N SER A 180 6.47 11.36 -13.02
CA SER A 180 7.17 12.30 -12.14
C SER A 180 8.64 11.92 -11.93
N GLU A 181 8.93 10.65 -11.63
CA GLU A 181 10.20 10.26 -11.00
C GLU A 181 11.11 9.37 -11.87
N LEU A 182 10.58 8.78 -12.97
CA LEU A 182 11.37 7.89 -13.82
C LEU A 182 12.22 8.71 -14.82
N PRO A 183 13.51 8.39 -15.00
CA PRO A 183 14.33 9.00 -16.05
C PRO A 183 13.71 8.80 -17.45
N LYS A 184 13.65 9.88 -18.24
CA LYS A 184 12.96 9.91 -19.55
C LYS A 184 13.49 8.84 -20.52
N GLU A 185 14.78 8.52 -20.42
CA GLU A 185 15.46 7.53 -21.23
C GLU A 185 15.10 6.07 -20.92
N LEU A 186 14.39 5.82 -19.81
CA LEU A 186 13.89 4.51 -19.40
C LEU A 186 12.39 4.35 -19.59
N VAL A 187 11.66 5.44 -19.85
CA VAL A 187 10.21 5.41 -20.09
C VAL A 187 9.83 4.41 -21.18
N PRO A 188 10.50 4.35 -22.35
CA PRO A 188 10.14 3.39 -23.40
C PRO A 188 10.26 1.93 -22.96
N GLU A 189 11.27 1.59 -22.17
CA GLU A 189 11.47 0.23 -21.64
C GLU A 189 10.43 -0.12 -20.57
N VAL A 190 10.08 0.82 -19.69
CA VAL A 190 9.09 0.57 -18.64
C VAL A 190 7.68 0.50 -19.22
N GLU A 191 7.33 1.32 -20.21
CA GLU A 191 6.04 1.22 -20.92
C GLU A 191 5.91 -0.15 -21.61
N LYS A 192 6.96 -0.66 -22.25
CA LYS A 192 6.95 -2.04 -22.81
C LYS A 192 6.73 -3.09 -21.73
N LEU A 193 7.32 -2.94 -20.54
CA LEU A 193 7.07 -3.86 -19.43
C LEU A 193 5.63 -3.76 -18.93
N LEU A 194 5.07 -2.54 -18.88
CA LEU A 194 3.69 -2.29 -18.47
C LEU A 194 2.73 -2.95 -19.45
N ASP A 195 2.92 -2.74 -20.75
CA ASP A 195 2.16 -3.37 -21.83
C ASP A 195 2.24 -4.89 -21.76
N LEU A 196 3.44 -5.45 -21.55
CA LEU A 196 3.63 -6.89 -21.40
C LEU A 196 2.87 -7.41 -20.17
N LYS A 197 2.93 -6.69 -19.05
CA LYS A 197 2.25 -7.08 -17.81
C LYS A 197 0.74 -7.04 -17.99
N MET A 198 0.20 -6.00 -18.61
CA MET A 198 -1.26 -5.81 -18.74
C MET A 198 -1.88 -6.76 -19.78
N ASN A 199 -1.14 -7.13 -20.82
CA ASN A 199 -1.66 -7.90 -21.96
C ASN A 199 -1.21 -9.37 -21.99
N SER A 200 -0.42 -9.85 -21.02
CA SER A 200 0.01 -11.24 -20.93
C SER A 200 -0.40 -11.86 -19.58
N PRO A 201 -0.52 -13.20 -19.49
CA PRO A 201 -0.71 -13.87 -18.20
C PRO A 201 0.42 -13.52 -17.22
N GLU A 202 0.10 -13.39 -15.93
CA GLU A 202 1.05 -12.96 -14.89
C GLU A 202 2.27 -13.88 -14.75
N ILE A 203 2.17 -15.12 -15.24
CA ILE A 203 3.21 -16.15 -15.19
C ILE A 203 4.33 -15.90 -16.21
N LYS A 204 4.14 -15.02 -17.20
CA LYS A 204 5.09 -14.83 -18.30
C LYS A 204 6.46 -14.35 -17.79
N GLU A 205 7.46 -15.20 -18.01
CA GLU A 205 8.86 -14.84 -17.83
C GLU A 205 9.41 -14.15 -19.07
N ILE A 206 10.25 -13.14 -18.83
CA ILE A 206 10.94 -12.37 -19.85
C ILE A 206 12.44 -12.38 -19.55
N PRO A 207 13.29 -12.23 -20.57
CA PRO A 207 14.71 -11.94 -20.32
C PRO A 207 14.85 -10.70 -19.46
N ARG A 208 15.81 -10.74 -18.54
CA ARG A 208 16.17 -9.61 -17.67
C ARG A 208 16.46 -8.37 -18.52
N VAL A 209 15.85 -7.24 -18.16
CA VAL A 209 16.06 -5.94 -18.81
C VAL A 209 17.23 -5.22 -18.13
N ASP A 210 18.44 -5.44 -18.63
CA ASP A 210 19.69 -4.96 -18.01
C ASP A 210 19.71 -3.44 -17.75
N ARG A 211 19.14 -2.63 -18.64
CA ARG A 211 19.05 -1.16 -18.44
C ARG A 211 18.24 -0.81 -17.19
N ILE A 212 17.11 -1.48 -16.98
CA ILE A 212 16.26 -1.27 -15.80
C ILE A 212 16.93 -1.82 -14.55
N ASN A 213 17.52 -3.00 -14.63
CA ASN A 213 18.27 -3.59 -13.51
C ASN A 213 19.41 -2.68 -13.02
N LYS A 214 20.19 -2.13 -13.95
CA LYS A 214 21.25 -1.17 -13.63
C LYS A 214 20.69 0.04 -12.89
N TYR A 215 19.64 0.67 -13.44
CA TYR A 215 18.97 1.80 -12.81
C TYR A 215 18.44 1.50 -11.40
N LEU A 216 17.79 0.34 -11.20
CA LEU A 216 17.26 -0.05 -9.89
C LEU A 216 18.38 -0.25 -8.88
N ASN A 217 19.46 -0.94 -9.27
CA ASN A 217 20.60 -1.16 -8.38
C ASN A 217 21.28 0.15 -7.97
N GLU A 218 21.54 1.04 -8.94
CA GLU A 218 22.13 2.36 -8.69
C GLU A 218 21.22 3.24 -7.82
N SER A 219 19.91 3.25 -8.12
CA SER A 219 18.93 4.03 -7.35
C SER A 219 18.79 3.53 -5.92
N ILE A 220 18.79 2.21 -5.70
CA ILE A 220 18.70 1.64 -4.34
C ILE A 220 19.89 2.10 -3.49
N GLU A 221 21.11 2.02 -4.02
CA GLU A 221 22.30 2.45 -3.30
C GLU A 221 22.33 3.98 -3.09
N GLU A 222 21.96 4.76 -4.09
CA GLU A 222 21.83 6.23 -4.00
C GLU A 222 20.85 6.64 -2.88
N ILE A 223 19.65 6.04 -2.87
CA ILE A 223 18.60 6.33 -1.88
C ILE A 223 19.07 5.93 -0.48
N LYS A 224 19.75 4.80 -0.32
CA LYS A 224 20.32 4.36 0.98
C LYS A 224 21.35 5.35 1.51
N VAL A 225 22.15 5.96 0.64
CA VAL A 225 23.09 7.03 1.03
C VAL A 225 22.33 8.27 1.47
N LYS A 226 21.36 8.73 0.66
CA LYS A 226 20.53 9.91 0.99
C LYS A 226 19.78 9.73 2.31
N LEU A 227 19.24 8.54 2.57
CA LEU A 227 18.50 8.21 3.78
C LEU A 227 19.29 8.49 5.08
N LYS A 228 20.61 8.33 5.06
CA LYS A 228 21.48 8.63 6.21
C LYS A 228 21.53 10.12 6.56
N SER A 229 21.24 10.99 5.59
CA SER A 229 21.21 12.45 5.77
C SER A 229 19.82 12.99 6.06
N VAL A 230 18.78 12.17 6.00
CA VAL A 230 17.41 12.58 6.32
C VAL A 230 17.30 12.79 7.83
N GLY A 231 16.93 14.01 8.22
CA GLY A 231 16.76 14.40 9.62
C GLY A 231 15.69 13.59 10.35
N GLU A 232 15.63 13.77 11.66
CA GLU A 232 14.56 13.19 12.47
C GLU A 232 13.21 13.85 12.13
N ASN A 233 12.14 13.05 12.21
CA ASN A 233 10.80 13.58 11.94
C ASN A 233 10.27 14.36 13.13
N LYS A 234 9.23 15.17 12.87
CA LYS A 234 8.42 15.81 13.90
C LYS A 234 7.88 14.76 14.88
N GLU A 235 7.91 15.08 16.16
CA GLU A 235 7.25 14.30 17.19
C GLU A 235 5.73 14.46 17.05
N VAL A 236 5.02 13.33 16.97
CA VAL A 236 3.57 13.26 16.83
C VAL A 236 2.94 12.84 18.15
N GLN A 237 1.70 13.25 18.36
CA GLN A 237 1.01 13.13 19.64
C GLN A 237 -0.16 12.14 19.54
N TRP A 238 -0.55 11.52 20.65
CA TRP A 238 -1.60 10.48 20.67
C TRP A 238 -3.01 11.06 20.84
N GLU A 239 -3.13 12.30 21.29
CA GLU A 239 -4.36 12.95 21.73
C GLU A 239 -5.42 12.95 20.63
N GLU A 240 -5.04 13.32 19.40
CA GLU A 240 -5.96 13.35 18.27
C GLU A 240 -6.41 11.95 17.83
N LEU A 241 -5.49 10.98 17.80
CA LEU A 241 -5.82 9.58 17.50
C LEU A 241 -6.71 8.95 18.57
N ASN A 242 -6.45 9.25 19.84
CA ASN A 242 -7.27 8.79 20.97
C ASN A 242 -8.68 9.37 20.90
N LYS A 243 -8.81 10.66 20.56
CA LYS A 243 -10.11 11.31 20.36
C LYS A 243 -10.90 10.61 19.25
N MET A 244 -10.28 10.43 18.08
CA MET A 244 -10.91 9.74 16.96
C MET A 244 -11.31 8.30 17.30
N PHE A 245 -10.45 7.56 18.02
CA PHE A 245 -10.77 6.22 18.48
C PHE A 245 -12.03 6.20 19.36
N LEU A 246 -12.13 7.10 20.34
CA LEU A 246 -13.25 7.14 21.26
C LEU A 246 -14.56 7.60 20.58
N GLU A 247 -14.47 8.46 19.56
CA GLU A 247 -15.62 8.85 18.75
C GLU A 247 -16.19 7.65 17.99
N GLU A 248 -15.36 6.89 17.25
CA GLU A 248 -15.84 5.74 16.48
C GLU A 248 -16.30 4.54 17.33
N VAL A 249 -15.71 4.35 18.50
CA VAL A 249 -16.08 3.24 19.43
C VAL A 249 -17.30 3.61 20.28
N GLY A 250 -17.63 4.91 20.37
CA GLY A 250 -18.76 5.42 21.14
C GLY A 250 -20.07 5.53 20.37
N GLU A 251 -20.04 5.42 19.04
CA GLU A 251 -21.21 5.33 18.14
C GLU A 251 -21.88 3.95 18.16
#